data_AF-A0A2X2IBU1-F1
#
_entry.id   AF-A0A2X2IBU1-F1
#
_cell.length_a   1.000
_cell.length_b   1.000
_cell.length_c   1.000
_cell.angle_alpha   90.00
_cell.angle_beta   90.00
_cell.angle_gamma   90.00
#
_symmetry.space_group_name_H-M   'P 1'
#
loop_
_entity.id
_entity.type
_entity.pdbx_description
1 polymer ?
#
loop_
_entity_poly.entity_id
_entity_poly.type
_entity_poly.pdbx_seq_one_letter_code
_entity_poly.pdbx_strand_id
1 'polypeptide(L)' 'MSRKTQRYSKEFKAEAVRTVLENQLRSVKALPDYPFLKHFRTMVYRRQKRARYSWFPHGG' A
#
# COMPACT_ATOMS: atom_id res chain seq x y z
N MET A 1 20.09 -32.14 -17.98
CA MET A 1 20.37 -31.74 -16.59
C MET A 1 19.05 -31.64 -15.83
N SER A 2 18.87 -32.42 -14.76
CA SER A 2 17.62 -32.44 -13.97
C SER A 2 17.56 -31.23 -13.03
N ARG A 3 16.52 -30.40 -13.12
CA ARG A 3 16.26 -29.30 -12.19
C ARG A 3 15.91 -29.88 -10.81
N LYS A 4 16.89 -29.99 -9.92
CA LYS A 4 16.64 -30.30 -8.50
C LYS A 4 15.87 -29.12 -7.90
N THR A 5 14.61 -29.33 -7.53
CA THR A 5 13.84 -28.33 -6.80
C THR A 5 14.40 -28.23 -5.38
N GLN A 6 15.03 -27.11 -5.06
CA GLN A 6 15.56 -26.85 -3.73
C GLN A 6 14.38 -26.67 -2.76
N ARG A 7 14.18 -27.64 -1.87
CA ARG A 7 13.10 -27.61 -0.87
C ARG A 7 13.62 -26.93 0.38
N TYR A 8 13.23 -25.68 0.59
CA TYR A 8 13.50 -24.96 1.83
C TYR A 8 12.67 -25.52 3.00
N SER A 9 13.25 -25.51 4.20
CA SER A 9 12.59 -25.95 5.43
C SER A 9 11.39 -25.06 5.78
N LYS A 10 10.47 -25.57 6.60
CA LYS A 10 9.27 -24.81 7.04
C LYS A 10 9.67 -23.56 7.85
N GLU A 11 10.69 -23.69 8.69
CA GLU A 11 11.25 -22.62 9.51
C GLU A 11 11.83 -21.49 8.65
N PHE A 12 12.62 -21.83 7.63
CA PHE A 12 13.20 -20.86 6.71
C PHE A 12 12.12 -20.08 5.94
N LYS A 13 11.05 -20.76 5.50
CA LYS A 13 9.92 -20.10 4.84
C LYS A 13 9.18 -19.16 5.79
N ALA A 14 8.98 -19.56 7.05
CA ALA A 14 8.32 -18.72 8.05
C ALA A 14 9.15 -17.47 8.36
N GLU A 15 10.48 -17.61 8.47
CA GLU A 15 11.39 -16.50 8.70
C GLU A 15 11.49 -15.56 7.48
N ALA A 16 11.54 -16.10 6.27
CA ALA A 16 11.51 -15.32 5.04
C ALA A 16 10.21 -14.50 4.89
N VAL A 17 9.05 -15.10 5.23
CA VAL A 17 7.78 -14.37 5.23
C VAL A 17 7.77 -13.29 6.31
N ARG A 18 8.31 -13.57 7.51
CA ARG A 18 8.40 -12.60 8.60
C ARG A 18 9.24 -11.37 8.22
N THR A 19 10.41 -11.58 7.62
CA THR A 19 11.31 -10.51 7.20
C THR A 19 10.73 -9.68 6.05
N VAL A 20 10.08 -10.32 5.06
CA VAL A 20 9.39 -9.61 3.98
C VAL A 20 8.22 -8.79 4.53
N LEU A 21 7.42 -9.37 5.42
CA LEU A 21 6.29 -8.67 6.05
C LEU A 21 6.76 -7.49 6.90
N GLU A 22 7.83 -7.67 7.67
CA GLU A 22 8.43 -6.59 8.45
C GLU A 22 8.97 -5.46 7.55
N ASN A 23 9.61 -5.78 6.43
CA ASN A 23 10.07 -4.78 5.47
C ASN A 23 8.91 -4.02 4.79
N GLN A 24 7.81 -4.70 4.48
CA GLN A 24 6.60 -4.08 3.94
C GLN A 24 5.92 -3.20 4.99
N LEU A 25 5.82 -3.65 6.24
CA LEU A 25 5.25 -2.87 7.33
C LEU A 25 6.11 -1.66 7.67
N ARG A 26 7.44 -1.77 7.60
CA ARG A 26 8.35 -0.62 7.70
C ARG A 26 8.14 0.33 6.53
N SER A 27 7.96 -0.16 5.31
CA SER A 27 7.64 0.71 4.16
C SER A 27 6.32 1.44 4.33
N VAL A 28 5.29 0.84 4.94
CA VAL A 28 3.99 1.50 5.19
C VAL A 28 4.03 2.45 6.40
N LYS A 29 4.72 2.07 7.48
CA LYS A 29 4.88 2.91 8.68
C LYS A 29 5.88 4.05 8.48
N ALA A 30 6.87 3.88 7.60
CA ALA A 30 7.82 4.91 7.17
C ALA A 30 7.27 5.82 6.07
N LEU A 31 5.94 5.83 5.88
CA LEU A 31 5.24 6.91 5.15
C LEU A 31 4.71 8.02 6.07
N PRO A 32 5.42 8.54 7.10
CA PRO A 32 5.15 9.90 7.52
C PRO A 32 5.83 10.83 6.51
N ASP A 33 5.05 11.73 5.94
CA ASP A 33 5.56 12.98 5.36
C ASP A 33 6.42 12.90 4.09
N TYR A 34 6.10 12.00 3.16
CA TYR A 34 6.44 12.30 1.76
C TYR A 34 5.53 13.44 1.26
N PRO A 35 6.07 14.63 0.91
CA PRO A 35 5.26 15.77 0.47
C PRO A 35 4.37 15.43 -0.72
N PHE A 36 4.87 14.53 -1.59
CA PHE A 36 4.15 13.97 -2.73
C PHE A 36 2.88 13.19 -2.33
N LEU A 37 2.95 12.35 -1.29
CA LEU A 37 1.80 11.56 -0.82
C LEU A 37 0.77 12.41 -0.09
N LYS A 38 1.20 13.46 0.62
CA LYS A 38 0.29 14.45 1.21
C LYS A 38 -0.51 15.16 0.13
N HIS A 39 0.15 15.63 -0.93
CA HIS A 39 -0.52 16.26 -2.07
C HIS A 39 -1.46 15.29 -2.80
N PHE A 40 -1.03 14.05 -3.04
CA PHE A 40 -1.86 13.02 -3.66
C PHE A 40 -3.11 12.70 -2.83
N ARG A 41 -2.96 12.53 -1.50
CA ARG A 41 -4.08 12.31 -0.58
C ARG A 41 -5.06 13.49 -0.59
N THR A 42 -4.55 14.73 -0.62
CA THR A 42 -5.39 15.93 -0.75
C THR A 42 -6.11 15.97 -2.10
N MET A 43 -5.46 15.61 -3.20
CA MET A 43 -6.09 15.54 -4.52
C MET A 43 -7.19 14.49 -4.58
N VAL A 44 -6.93 13.28 -4.07
CA VAL A 44 -7.93 12.20 -4.00
C VAL A 44 -9.12 12.62 -3.14
N TYR A 45 -8.88 13.21 -1.98
CA TYR A 45 -9.93 13.71 -1.09
C TYR A 45 -10.76 14.85 -1.74
N ARG A 46 -10.10 15.81 -2.41
CA ARG A 46 -10.79 16.87 -3.15
C ARG A 46 -11.61 16.33 -4.32
N ARG A 47 -11.09 15.35 -5.05
CA ARG A 47 -11.80 14.68 -6.15
C ARG A 47 -13.01 13.91 -5.65
N GLN A 48 -12.88 13.18 -4.55
CA GLN A 48 -13.99 12.45 -3.92
C GLN A 48 -15.07 13.40 -3.37
N LYS A 49 -14.68 14.52 -2.76
CA LYS A 49 -15.65 15.56 -2.35
C LYS A 49 -16.36 16.18 -3.55
N ARG A 50 -15.62 16.56 -4.60
CA ARG A 50 -16.24 17.05 -5.85
C ARG A 50 -17.21 16.04 -6.45
N ALA A 51 -16.90 14.74 -6.41
CA ALA A 51 -17.83 13.70 -6.85
C ALA A 51 -19.07 13.55 -5.93
N ARG A 52 -18.92 13.70 -4.60
CA ARG A 52 -20.06 13.67 -3.67
C ARG A 52 -20.96 14.90 -3.80
N TYR A 53 -20.39 16.07 -4.03
CA TYR A 53 -21.16 17.31 -4.24
C TYR A 53 -21.63 17.49 -5.69
N SER A 54 -21.11 16.70 -6.64
CA SER A 54 -21.62 16.63 -8.02
C SER A 54 -23.02 16.03 -8.11
N TRP A 55 -23.47 15.28 -7.09
CA TRP A 55 -24.82 14.72 -7.03
C TRP A 55 -25.80 15.62 -6.25
N PHE A 56 -25.31 16.67 -5.59
CA PHE A 56 -26.18 17.67 -5.01
C PHE A 56 -26.41 18.76 -6.07
N PRO A 57 -27.63 18.88 -6.63
CA PRO A 57 -27.92 19.94 -7.58
C PRO A 57 -27.76 21.26 -6.83
N HIS A 58 -26.80 22.09 -7.27
CA HIS A 58 -26.79 23.49 -6.89
C HIS A 58 -27.99 24.16 -7.55
N GLY A 59 -29.01 24.47 -6.77
CA GLY A 59 -30.01 25.47 -7.11
C GLY A 59 -31.32 24.92 -7.68
N GLY A 60 -32.34 25.01 -6.82
CA GLY A 60 -33.77 25.05 -7.09
C GLY A 60 -34.43 25.58 -5.83
#